data_AF-A0A538AGF0-F1
#
_entry.id   AF-A0A538AGF0-F1
#
_cell.length_a   1.000
_cell.length_b   1.000
_cell.length_c   1.000
_cell.angle_alpha   90.00
_cell.angle_beta   90.00
_cell.angle_gamma   90.00
#
_symmetry.space_group_name_H-M   'P 1'
#
loop_
_entity.id
_entity.type
_entity.pdbx_description
1 polymer ?
#
loop_
_entity_poly.entity_id
_entity_poly.type
_entity_poly.pdbx_seq_one_letter_code
_entity_poly.pdbx_strand_id
1 'polypeptide(L)'
;MRALLRREGGFGLLELLLALTLLNIGLLAVVAAFSSGIVSLNRASRITTAAILADGQMELYRGLTYNAIHLEPSSIPSGAPYTTDTAYNATQVTASCAGPPPECNASRQATGADGKSYRIDTYIVSATPTGGRAVKMVTVVVRDYNNLSLSFARQVSTFDPSTG
;
A
#
# COMPACT_ATOMS: atom_id res chain seq x y z
N MET A 1 -13.47 -34.30 65.48
CA MET A 1 -13.51 -33.61 64.17
C MET A 1 -14.88 -33.84 63.54
N ARG A 2 -15.76 -32.82 63.53
CA ARG A 2 -17.08 -32.90 62.89
C ARG A 2 -16.94 -32.45 61.44
N ALA A 3 -17.09 -33.39 60.51
CA ALA A 3 -17.17 -33.11 59.09
C ALA A 3 -18.54 -32.47 58.77
N LEU A 4 -18.53 -31.25 58.23
CA LEU A 4 -19.72 -30.61 57.70
C LEU A 4 -19.91 -31.09 56.25
N LEU A 5 -20.75 -32.11 56.05
CA LEU A 5 -21.29 -32.46 54.73
C LEU A 5 -22.32 -31.39 54.33
N ARG A 6 -21.87 -30.39 53.56
CA ARG A 6 -22.71 -29.32 53.03
C ARG A 6 -23.38 -29.81 51.74
N ARG A 7 -24.71 -29.80 51.71
CA ARG A 7 -25.57 -30.14 50.55
C ARG A 7 -25.19 -29.34 49.30
N GLU A 8 -24.78 -30.01 48.22
CA GLU A 8 -24.53 -29.43 46.88
C GLU A 8 -25.74 -29.55 45.93
N GLY A 9 -26.83 -30.20 46.35
CA GLY A 9 -27.93 -30.66 45.48
C GLY A 9 -28.95 -29.63 44.97
N GLY A 10 -28.64 -28.33 44.95
CA GLY A 10 -29.58 -27.28 44.51
C GLY A 10 -28.95 -26.11 43.75
N PHE A 11 -27.63 -26.00 43.73
CA PHE A 11 -26.91 -24.91 43.06
C PHE A 11 -26.52 -25.23 41.61
N GLY A 12 -26.62 -26.51 41.20
CA GLY A 12 -26.17 -26.96 39.87
C GLY A 12 -26.90 -26.33 38.67
N LEU A 13 -28.18 -25.96 38.81
CA LEU A 13 -28.91 -25.26 37.73
C LEU A 13 -28.45 -23.81 37.58
N LEU A 14 -28.14 -23.13 38.69
CA LEU A 14 -27.59 -21.76 38.67
C LEU A 14 -26.16 -21.75 38.15
N GLU A 15 -25.36 -22.75 38.53
CA GLU A 15 -23.99 -22.93 38.06
C GLU A 15 -23.94 -23.20 36.56
N LEU A 16 -24.86 -24.02 36.04
CA LEU A 16 -24.97 -24.29 34.60
C LEU A 16 -25.47 -23.06 33.82
N LEU A 17 -26.41 -22.29 34.39
CA LEU A 17 -26.86 -21.03 33.80
C LEU A 17 -25.72 -20.01 33.77
N LEU A 18 -24.96 -19.88 34.85
CA LEU A 18 -23.80 -18.99 34.93
C LEU A 18 -22.66 -19.46 34.00
N ALA A 19 -22.42 -20.77 33.88
CA ALA A 19 -21.46 -21.31 32.93
C ALA A 19 -21.86 -21.00 31.48
N LEU A 20 -23.14 -21.14 31.15
CA LEU A 20 -23.66 -20.89 29.81
C LEU A 20 -23.67 -19.39 29.46
N THR A 21 -23.89 -18.50 30.43
CA THR A 21 -23.75 -17.05 30.22
C THR A 21 -22.29 -16.64 30.04
N LEU A 22 -21.37 -17.14 30.87
CA LEU A 22 -19.93 -16.88 30.73
C LEU A 22 -19.39 -17.42 29.40
N LEU A 23 -19.84 -18.60 28.98
CA LEU A 23 -19.49 -19.19 27.68
C LEU A 23 -19.92 -18.27 26.52
N ASN A 24 -21.15 -17.77 26.56
CA ASN A 24 -21.67 -16.87 25.52
C ASN A 24 -20.91 -15.53 25.49
N ILE A 25 -20.57 -14.97 26.64
CA ILE A 25 -19.74 -13.75 26.73
C ILE A 25 -18.36 -14.00 26.13
N GLY A 26 -17.75 -15.14 26.45
CA GLY A 26 -16.46 -15.56 25.88
C GLY A 26 -16.52 -15.70 24.35
N LEU A 27 -17.57 -16.33 23.82
CA LEU A 27 -17.74 -16.51 22.37
C LEU A 27 -17.88 -15.16 21.64
N LEU A 28 -18.68 -14.23 22.18
CA LEU A 28 -18.84 -12.90 21.60
C LEU A 28 -17.52 -12.11 21.59
N ALA A 29 -16.72 -12.23 22.66
CA ALA A 29 -15.40 -11.60 22.73
C ALA A 29 -14.44 -12.15 21.66
N VAL A 30 -14.44 -13.47 21.44
CA VAL A 30 -13.62 -14.10 20.39
C VAL A 30 -14.04 -13.64 18.99
N VAL A 31 -15.35 -13.60 18.70
CA VAL A 31 -15.85 -13.11 17.40
C VAL A 31 -15.44 -11.67 17.14
N ALA A 32 -15.53 -10.80 18.15
CA ALA A 32 -15.08 -9.41 18.04
C ALA A 32 -13.58 -9.32 17.74
N ALA A 33 -12.74 -10.11 18.42
CA ALA A 33 -11.30 -10.15 18.18
C ALA A 33 -10.96 -10.65 16.77
N PHE A 34 -11.63 -11.70 16.28
CA PHE A 34 -11.43 -12.21 14.93
C PHE A 34 -11.82 -11.20 13.84
N SER A 35 -12.89 -10.42 14.05
CA SER A 35 -13.32 -9.40 13.09
C SER A 35 -12.25 -8.33 12.87
N SER A 36 -11.59 -7.90 13.95
CA SER A 36 -10.48 -6.94 13.90
C SER A 36 -9.24 -7.54 13.23
N GLY A 37 -8.95 -8.82 13.49
CA GLY A 37 -7.86 -9.55 12.84
C GLY A 37 -8.01 -9.60 11.31
N ILE A 38 -9.21 -9.86 10.81
CA ILE A 38 -9.49 -9.92 9.36
C ILE A 38 -9.25 -8.56 8.69
N VAL A 39 -9.68 -7.46 9.31
CA VAL A 39 -9.45 -6.10 8.77
C VAL A 39 -7.96 -5.79 8.71
N SER A 40 -7.21 -6.12 9.76
CA SER A 40 -5.76 -5.93 9.81
C SER A 40 -5.06 -6.72 8.71
N LEU A 41 -5.41 -7.99 8.53
CA LEU A 41 -4.86 -8.85 7.48
C LEU A 41 -5.16 -8.33 6.07
N ASN A 42 -6.39 -7.88 5.82
CA ASN A 42 -6.74 -7.29 4.53
C ASN A 42 -5.93 -6.03 4.23
N ARG A 43 -5.70 -5.17 5.24
CA ARG A 43 -4.86 -3.98 5.09
C ARG A 43 -3.40 -4.37 4.83
N ALA A 44 -2.87 -5.34 5.55
CA ALA A 44 -1.52 -5.85 5.34
C ALA A 44 -1.36 -6.42 3.91
N SER A 45 -2.30 -7.23 3.44
CA SER A 45 -2.32 -7.78 2.07
C SER A 45 -2.28 -6.67 1.01
N ARG A 46 -3.06 -5.60 1.21
CA ARG A 46 -3.06 -4.46 0.27
C ARG A 46 -1.73 -3.71 0.27
N ILE A 47 -1.10 -3.53 1.42
CA ILE A 47 0.20 -2.87 1.54
C ILE A 47 1.29 -3.70 0.84
N THR A 48 1.33 -5.02 1.09
CA THR A 48 2.28 -5.92 0.44
C THR A 48 2.08 -5.93 -1.07
N THR A 49 0.84 -6.00 -1.54
CA THR A 49 0.55 -5.97 -2.99
C THR A 49 0.96 -4.65 -3.62
N ALA A 50 0.66 -3.52 -2.96
CA ALA A 50 1.06 -2.20 -3.43
C ALA A 50 2.60 -2.03 -3.44
N ALA A 51 3.31 -2.60 -2.47
CA ALA A 51 4.77 -2.60 -2.44
C ALA A 51 5.34 -3.38 -3.63
N ILE A 52 4.82 -4.57 -3.94
CA ILE A 52 5.24 -5.37 -5.11
C ILE A 52 4.98 -4.60 -6.42
N LEU A 53 3.85 -3.91 -6.54
CA LEU A 53 3.56 -3.08 -7.71
C LEU A 53 4.54 -1.89 -7.84
N ALA A 54 4.91 -1.28 -6.70
CA ALA A 54 5.90 -0.22 -6.68
C ALA A 54 7.30 -0.74 -7.05
N ASP A 55 7.71 -1.87 -6.47
CA ASP A 55 8.97 -2.56 -6.78
C ASP A 55 9.03 -2.89 -8.27
N GLY A 56 7.98 -3.51 -8.81
CA GLY A 56 7.90 -3.84 -10.23
C GLY A 56 8.04 -2.62 -11.14
N GLN A 57 7.46 -1.48 -10.75
CA GLN A 57 7.66 -0.23 -11.48
C GLN A 57 9.10 0.29 -11.38
N MET A 58 9.71 0.21 -10.19
CA MET A 58 11.09 0.61 -10.01
C MET A 58 12.07 -0.29 -10.76
N GLU A 59 11.79 -1.60 -10.85
CA GLU A 59 12.56 -2.55 -11.66
C GLU A 59 12.52 -2.21 -13.16
N LEU A 60 11.39 -1.74 -13.68
CA LEU A 60 11.33 -1.26 -15.06
C LEU A 60 12.32 -0.12 -15.29
N TYR A 61 12.40 0.86 -14.39
CA TYR A 61 13.38 1.96 -14.52
C TYR A 61 14.83 1.51 -14.34
N ARG A 62 15.09 0.49 -13.49
CA ARG A 62 16.44 -0.10 -13.34
C ARG A 62 16.92 -0.81 -14.61
N GLY A 63 16.00 -1.25 -15.48
CA GLY A 63 16.31 -1.83 -16.78
C GLY A 63 16.56 -0.82 -17.91
N LEU A 64 16.35 0.48 -17.68
CA LEU A 64 16.48 1.51 -18.71
C LEU A 64 17.85 2.22 -18.66
N THR A 65 18.29 2.71 -19.82
CA THR A 65 19.40 3.67 -19.88
C THR A 65 18.95 5.02 -19.34
N TYR A 66 19.89 5.82 -18.82
CA TYR A 66 19.56 7.13 -18.23
C TYR A 66 18.71 8.02 -19.15
N ASN A 67 18.96 8.03 -20.47
CA ASN A 67 18.21 8.83 -21.43
C ASN A 67 16.76 8.36 -21.62
N ALA A 68 16.50 7.06 -21.47
CA ALA A 68 15.17 6.47 -21.60
C ALA A 68 14.28 6.69 -20.36
N ILE A 69 14.83 7.20 -19.25
CA ILE A 69 14.06 7.53 -18.04
C ILE A 69 13.35 8.88 -18.23
N HIS A 70 12.10 8.85 -18.70
CA HIS A 70 11.25 10.02 -18.87
C HIS A 70 9.77 9.59 -18.88
N LEU A 71 8.87 10.56 -18.67
CA LEU A 71 7.43 10.35 -18.79
C LEU A 71 6.91 10.88 -20.13
N GLU A 72 5.89 10.25 -20.68
CA GLU A 72 5.16 10.77 -21.84
C GLU A 72 4.33 12.00 -21.40
N PRO A 73 4.53 13.19 -22.01
CA PRO A 73 3.78 14.40 -21.64
C PRO A 73 2.26 14.20 -21.60
N SER A 74 1.69 13.47 -22.56
CA SER A 74 0.24 13.25 -22.63
C SER A 74 -0.29 12.31 -21.54
N SER A 75 0.57 11.59 -20.84
CA SER A 75 0.18 10.68 -19.76
C SER A 75 0.06 11.36 -18.40
N ILE A 76 0.59 12.58 -18.25
CA ILE A 76 0.62 13.32 -16.99
C ILE A 76 -0.79 13.83 -16.64
N PRO A 77 -1.40 13.36 -15.54
CA PRO A 77 -2.69 13.89 -15.11
C PRO A 77 -2.58 15.35 -14.67
N SER A 78 -3.53 16.19 -15.11
CA SER A 78 -3.59 17.61 -14.76
C SER A 78 -4.25 17.91 -13.40
N GLY A 79 -4.80 16.89 -12.73
CA GLY A 79 -5.62 17.04 -11.53
C GLY A 79 -5.11 16.32 -10.29
N ALA A 80 -5.76 16.60 -9.16
CA ALA A 80 -5.54 15.89 -7.91
C ALA A 80 -5.93 14.40 -8.02
N PRO A 81 -5.28 13.51 -7.26
CA PRO A 81 -4.19 13.80 -6.33
C PRO A 81 -2.79 13.79 -6.99
N TYR A 82 -2.69 13.74 -8.32
CA TYR A 82 -1.39 13.67 -8.98
C TYR A 82 -0.61 14.98 -8.79
N THR A 83 -1.22 16.12 -9.14
CA THR A 83 -0.58 17.45 -9.08
C THR A 83 -0.42 18.00 -7.66
N THR A 84 -1.10 17.41 -6.68
CA THR A 84 -1.01 17.79 -5.26
C THR A 84 -0.09 16.88 -4.46
N ASP A 85 0.54 15.88 -5.09
CA ASP A 85 1.49 15.02 -4.40
C ASP A 85 2.80 15.75 -4.08
N THR A 86 3.45 15.39 -2.98
CA THR A 86 4.73 15.99 -2.58
C THR A 86 5.88 15.71 -3.55
N ALA A 87 5.79 14.66 -4.36
CA ALA A 87 6.76 14.38 -5.42
C ALA A 87 6.48 15.10 -6.74
N TYR A 88 5.32 15.75 -6.87
CA TYR A 88 4.99 16.50 -8.07
C TYR A 88 5.85 17.75 -8.18
N ASN A 89 6.31 18.00 -9.40
CA ASN A 89 6.95 19.24 -9.82
C ASN A 89 6.49 19.56 -11.24
N ALA A 90 6.19 20.82 -11.54
CA ALA A 90 5.81 21.23 -12.90
C ALA A 90 6.90 20.93 -13.94
N THR A 91 8.17 20.86 -13.54
CA THR A 91 9.30 20.48 -14.41
C THR A 91 9.58 18.98 -14.39
N GLN A 92 8.55 18.16 -14.63
CA GLN A 92 8.74 16.71 -14.84
C GLN A 92 9.69 16.45 -16.02
N VAL A 93 10.54 15.43 -15.89
CA VAL A 93 11.38 14.96 -17.00
C VAL A 93 10.49 14.21 -17.99
N THR A 94 10.29 14.79 -19.16
CA THR A 94 9.39 14.26 -20.18
C THR A 94 10.05 14.16 -21.55
N ALA A 95 9.65 13.15 -22.32
CA ALA A 95 9.94 13.02 -23.74
C ALA A 95 8.89 12.10 -24.39
N SER A 96 8.78 12.12 -25.72
CA SER A 96 7.82 11.28 -26.43
C SER A 96 8.25 9.81 -26.47
N CYS A 97 7.34 8.93 -26.07
CA CYS A 97 7.49 7.48 -26.11
C CYS A 97 6.77 6.88 -27.33
N ALA A 98 7.38 5.87 -27.96
CA ALA A 98 6.76 5.15 -29.08
C ALA A 98 5.69 4.18 -28.55
N GLY A 99 4.49 4.72 -28.30
CA GLY A 99 3.49 4.11 -27.42
C GLY A 99 3.88 4.28 -25.95
N PRO A 100 2.94 4.27 -24.98
CA PRO A 100 3.30 4.42 -23.57
C PRO A 100 3.58 3.04 -22.95
N PRO A 101 4.83 2.52 -22.96
CA PRO A 101 5.15 1.39 -22.13
C PRO A 101 4.93 1.78 -20.65
N PRO A 102 4.78 0.81 -19.74
CA PRO A 102 4.40 1.09 -18.35
C PRO A 102 5.32 2.09 -17.62
N GLU A 103 6.60 2.15 -17.98
CA GLU A 103 7.62 3.10 -17.49
C GLU A 103 7.44 4.54 -17.99
N CYS A 104 6.85 4.75 -19.16
CA CYS A 104 6.59 6.08 -19.70
C CYS A 104 5.28 6.68 -19.19
N ASN A 105 4.37 5.83 -18.71
CA ASN A 105 3.05 6.27 -18.29
C ASN A 105 3.11 6.84 -16.86
N ALA A 106 2.90 8.15 -16.73
CA ALA A 106 2.90 8.86 -15.46
C ALA A 106 1.81 8.37 -14.48
N SER A 107 0.68 7.87 -14.99
CA SER A 107 -0.40 7.36 -14.16
C SER A 107 -1.10 6.19 -14.84
N ARG A 108 -0.97 5.00 -14.28
CA ARG A 108 -1.65 3.82 -14.81
C ARG A 108 -2.43 3.06 -13.75
N GLN A 109 -3.45 2.35 -14.19
CA GLN A 109 -4.13 1.36 -13.38
C GLN A 109 -3.40 0.01 -13.47
N ALA A 110 -3.33 -0.71 -12.36
CA ALA A 110 -2.89 -2.10 -12.30
C ALA A 110 -3.78 -2.88 -11.33
N THR A 111 -4.02 -4.16 -11.65
CA THR A 111 -4.73 -5.07 -10.74
C THR A 111 -3.70 -5.86 -9.94
N GLY A 112 -3.80 -5.79 -8.62
CA GLY A 112 -2.96 -6.54 -7.70
C GLY A 112 -3.34 -8.03 -7.65
N ALA A 113 -2.43 -8.86 -7.12
CA ALA A 113 -2.70 -10.30 -6.90
C ALA A 113 -3.85 -10.56 -5.92
N ASP A 114 -4.20 -9.56 -5.11
CA ASP A 114 -5.37 -9.56 -4.22
C ASP A 114 -6.70 -9.23 -4.94
N GLY A 115 -6.67 -9.10 -6.26
CA GLY A 115 -7.83 -8.77 -7.10
C GLY A 115 -8.31 -7.34 -6.97
N LYS A 116 -7.57 -6.46 -6.30
CA LYS A 116 -7.91 -5.03 -6.15
C LYS A 116 -7.25 -4.19 -7.24
N SER A 117 -7.91 -3.09 -7.59
CA SER A 117 -7.35 -2.12 -8.52
C SER A 117 -6.55 -1.06 -7.76
N TYR A 118 -5.38 -0.75 -8.30
CA TYR A 118 -4.47 0.25 -7.81
C TYR A 118 -4.17 1.27 -8.91
N ARG A 119 -3.91 2.51 -8.52
CA ARG A 119 -3.29 3.51 -9.39
C ARG A 119 -1.81 3.63 -9.03
N ILE A 120 -0.95 3.42 -10.01
CA ILE A 120 0.50 3.61 -9.90
C ILE A 120 0.80 4.96 -10.55
N ASP A 121 1.21 5.92 -9.74
CA ASP A 121 1.65 7.23 -10.21
C ASP A 121 3.17 7.30 -10.11
N THR A 122 3.81 7.77 -11.19
CA THR A 122 5.25 7.99 -11.23
C THR A 122 5.56 9.45 -11.47
N TYR A 123 6.52 9.97 -10.71
CA TYR A 123 7.05 11.32 -10.81
C TYR A 123 8.54 11.23 -11.11
N ILE A 124 9.02 12.00 -12.08
CA ILE A 124 10.44 12.05 -12.44
C ILE A 124 10.87 13.50 -12.46
N VAL A 125 11.78 13.86 -11.57
CA VAL A 125 12.31 15.22 -11.45
C VAL A 125 13.83 15.20 -11.49
N SER A 126 14.44 16.25 -12.05
CA SER A 126 15.89 16.44 -11.94
C SER A 126 16.22 16.97 -10.54
N ALA A 127 17.08 16.28 -9.81
CA ALA A 127 17.58 16.69 -8.51
C ALA A 127 19.11 16.83 -8.57
N THR A 128 19.65 17.89 -7.98
CA THR A 128 21.11 18.10 -7.91
C THR A 128 21.53 18.16 -6.45
N PRO A 129 22.15 17.08 -5.92
CA PRO A 129 22.72 17.10 -4.58
C PRO A 129 23.80 18.18 -4.45
N THR A 130 23.98 18.73 -3.26
CA THR A 130 24.99 19.76 -2.98
C THR A 130 26.40 19.25 -3.33
N GLY A 131 27.09 19.94 -4.24
CA GLY A 131 28.41 19.54 -4.71
C GLY A 131 28.41 18.31 -5.65
N GLY A 132 27.23 17.83 -6.05
CA GLY A 132 27.05 16.73 -6.99
C GLY A 132 26.57 17.18 -8.36
N ARG A 133 26.29 16.21 -9.23
CA ARG A 133 25.67 16.42 -10.55
C ARG A 133 24.17 16.19 -10.50
N ALA A 134 23.48 16.62 -11.55
CA ALA A 134 22.06 16.35 -11.73
C ALA A 134 21.81 14.84 -11.91
N VAL A 135 20.89 14.32 -11.11
CA VAL A 135 20.38 12.94 -11.16
C VAL A 135 18.88 12.98 -11.41
N LYS A 136 18.34 11.92 -12.02
CA LYS A 136 16.89 11.77 -12.15
C LYS A 136 16.37 11.11 -10.87
N MET A 137 15.53 11.81 -10.12
CA MET A 137 14.83 11.25 -8.97
C MET A 137 13.47 10.74 -9.44
N VAL A 138 13.30 9.42 -9.41
CA VAL A 138 12.04 8.73 -9.72
C VAL A 138 11.34 8.44 -8.41
N THR A 139 10.07 8.84 -8.31
CA THR A 139 9.20 8.52 -7.19
C THR A 139 7.98 7.78 -7.70
N VAL A 140 7.75 6.58 -7.18
CA VAL A 140 6.57 5.76 -7.48
C VAL A 140 5.65 5.77 -6.28
N VAL A 141 4.37 6.05 -6.48
CA VAL A 141 3.35 6.03 -5.43
C VAL A 141 2.18 5.18 -5.88
N VAL A 142 1.81 4.20 -5.04
CA VAL A 142 0.73 3.27 -5.33
C VAL A 142 -0.45 3.58 -4.41
N ARG A 143 -1.59 3.89 -5.03
CA ARG A 143 -2.84 4.31 -4.38
C ARG A 143 -3.96 3.31 -4.64
N ASP A 144 -4.96 3.31 -3.77
CA ASP A 144 -6.23 2.64 -4.06
C ASP A 144 -6.89 3.32 -5.28
N TYR A 145 -7.36 2.52 -6.25
CA TYR A 145 -7.96 3.09 -7.46
C TYR A 145 -9.33 3.74 -7.21
N ASN A 146 -10.10 3.23 -6.25
CA ASN A 146 -11.43 3.73 -5.93
C ASN A 146 -11.37 4.88 -4.91
N ASN A 147 -10.29 4.98 -4.14
CA ASN A 147 -10.05 6.07 -3.19
C ASN A 147 -8.61 6.57 -3.30
N LEU A 148 -8.40 7.54 -4.20
CA LEU A 148 -7.07 8.05 -4.53
C LEU A 148 -6.41 8.84 -3.37
N SER A 149 -7.13 9.14 -2.29
CA SER A 149 -6.55 9.72 -1.07
C SER A 149 -5.77 8.70 -0.24
N LEU A 150 -5.95 7.40 -0.50
CA LEU A 150 -5.26 6.32 0.21
C LEU A 150 -4.06 5.81 -0.59
N SER A 151 -2.85 6.17 -0.16
CA SER A 151 -1.60 5.57 -0.64
C SER A 151 -1.15 4.43 0.26
N PHE A 152 -0.76 3.30 -0.33
CA PHE A 152 -0.28 2.11 0.40
C PHE A 152 1.23 1.90 0.30
N ALA A 153 1.86 2.36 -0.77
CA ALA A 153 3.30 2.26 -0.96
C ALA A 153 3.85 3.52 -1.64
N ARG A 154 5.07 3.90 -1.26
CA ARG A 154 5.87 4.94 -1.91
C ARG A 154 7.31 4.44 -1.99
N GLN A 155 7.91 4.55 -3.16
CA GLN A 155 9.31 4.24 -3.40
C GLN A 155 9.99 5.40 -4.12
N VAL A 156 11.25 5.62 -3.80
CA VAL A 156 12.06 6.68 -4.39
C VAL A 156 13.42 6.10 -4.74
N SER A 157 13.94 6.41 -5.93
CA SER A 157 15.32 6.11 -6.29
C SER A 157 15.89 7.21 -7.18
N THR A 158 17.21 7.34 -7.16
CA THR A 158 17.95 8.29 -7.98
C THR A 158 18.77 7.54 -9.01
N PHE A 159 18.69 7.98 -10.25
CA PHE A 159 19.44 7.45 -11.37
C PHE A 159 20.49 8.47 -11.80
N ASP A 160 21.73 8.00 -11.88
CA ASP A 160 22.90 8.82 -12.17
C ASP A 160 23.42 8.51 -13.59
N PRO A 161 23.72 9.53 -14.41
CA PRO A 161 24.13 9.35 -15.80
C PRO A 161 25.50 8.65 -16.01
N SER A 162 26.27 8.37 -14.96
CA SER A 162 27.54 7.64 -15.06
C SER A 162 27.46 6.18 -14.67
N THR A 163 26.36 5.76 -14.04
CA THR A 163 26.15 4.39 -13.57
C THR A 163 25.10 3.64 -14.39
N GLY A 164 24.50 4.30 -15.40
CA GLY A 164 23.53 3.74 -16.35
C GLY A 164 23.13 4.74 -17.42
#